data_AF-A0A559QJH4-F1
#
_entry.id   AF-A0A559QJH4-F1
#
_cell.length_a   1.000
_cell.length_b   1.000
_cell.length_c   1.000
_cell.angle_alpha   90.00
_cell.angle_beta   90.00
_cell.angle_gamma   90.00
#
_symmetry.space_group_name_H-M   'P 1'
#
loop_
_entity.id
_entity.type
_entity.pdbx_description
1 polymer ?
#
loop_
_entity_poly.entity_id
_entity_poly.type
_entity_poly.pdbx_seq_one_letter_code
_entity_poly.pdbx_strand_id
1 'polypeptide(L)'
;MSRDLGLMGESTFSLWCAEVGLIPNGSQIDKTGWDFFVEFPFSPGLSPHDIHKPAFECKVQVKATDKSDRKLPITLSNLRRLITAQMPSFFVFIEFDGKNSAQRAYVVHIDNELITKVLKRLHEIEQSSKANNFNKRKMTIHYDESNLLDKHNGESLKHCFSSHIGEDIAEYISNKKRHLESTGYENGFAQITFTTEGEDNLKTLIDMSLGIEAEVELSKIRGVDTRFGILSKNPSFDSDGGAKLSMPNLTPKAEGKIRFRENKLSLGLSFDAKVYVSPFNAMVPDELKKMRVEGEFFDLKLNPCTGAAIYSFSFGEGIRLELRKFRDAIQLLNLLSSSGKKVVAELITDELPKFGFSVGCKDQEFDFSDELKALNSAVRILSEFDVTEPVDISFDEVFKYQTQICQLEDMLRSPPSLFRIEFGVEGGDYDSQKQTVCIFLITAPVGSHIFGVILSVIGSVDNIDGGKFRLIAKDMIVEQKIVSEKDGFISNEDLVNAIEGIEHKYDTEYSVVTFFDKKC
;
A
#
# COMPACT_ATOMS: atom_id res chain seq x y z
N MET A 1 -12.35 50.42 -57.04
CA MET A 1 -11.29 50.31 -56.01
C MET A 1 -11.64 49.14 -55.11
N SER A 2 -10.74 48.18 -54.95
CA SER A 2 -10.95 47.06 -54.03
C SER A 2 -10.74 47.55 -52.60
N ARG A 3 -11.67 47.26 -51.69
CA ARG A 3 -11.53 47.58 -50.26
C ARG A 3 -10.46 46.68 -49.66
N ASP A 4 -9.49 47.25 -48.95
CA ASP A 4 -8.48 46.48 -48.20
C ASP A 4 -9.04 46.12 -46.83
N LEU A 5 -9.85 45.06 -46.79
CA LEU A 5 -10.51 44.62 -45.56
C LEU A 5 -9.50 44.24 -44.47
N GLY A 6 -8.34 43.69 -44.82
CA GLY A 6 -7.31 43.30 -43.85
C GLY A 6 -6.82 44.52 -43.08
N LEU A 7 -6.34 45.54 -43.79
CA LEU A 7 -5.89 46.79 -43.18
C LEU A 7 -7.01 47.50 -42.42
N MET A 8 -8.25 47.49 -42.94
CA MET A 8 -9.41 48.05 -42.25
C MET A 8 -9.67 47.37 -40.90
N GLY A 9 -9.56 46.03 -40.85
CA GLY A 9 -9.73 45.26 -39.62
C GLY A 9 -8.65 45.57 -38.59
N GLU A 10 -7.39 45.53 -38.99
CA GLU A 10 -6.24 45.82 -38.12
C GLU A 10 -6.26 47.26 -37.59
N SER A 11 -6.66 48.22 -38.43
CA SER A 11 -6.81 49.62 -38.02
C SER A 11 -7.96 49.81 -37.03
N THR A 12 -9.09 49.14 -37.25
CA THR A 12 -10.25 49.17 -36.35
C THR A 12 -9.91 48.56 -35.00
N PHE A 13 -9.24 47.42 -34.99
CA PHE A 13 -8.77 46.77 -33.76
C PHE A 13 -7.79 47.67 -32.99
N SER A 14 -6.82 48.28 -33.69
CA SER A 14 -5.85 49.19 -33.08
C SER A 14 -6.53 50.41 -32.45
N LEU A 15 -7.55 50.97 -33.13
CA LEU A 15 -8.37 52.06 -32.59
C LEU A 15 -9.07 51.63 -31.29
N TRP A 16 -9.73 50.47 -31.28
CA TRP A 16 -10.39 49.94 -30.09
C TRP A 16 -9.41 49.70 -28.94
N CYS A 17 -8.22 49.18 -29.20
CA CYS A 17 -7.20 49.05 -28.15
C CYS A 17 -6.81 50.42 -27.56
N ALA A 18 -6.57 51.41 -28.41
CA ALA A 18 -6.17 52.75 -28.00
C ALA A 18 -7.25 53.47 -27.16
N GLU A 19 -8.54 53.27 -27.47
CA GLU A 19 -9.67 53.85 -26.72
C GLU A 19 -9.65 53.53 -25.21
N VAL A 20 -9.07 52.39 -24.83
CA VAL A 20 -9.09 51.88 -23.45
C VAL A 20 -7.70 51.66 -22.85
N GLY A 21 -6.68 52.21 -23.52
CA GLY A 21 -5.29 52.18 -23.08
C GLY A 21 -4.61 50.80 -23.19
N LEU A 22 -5.13 49.90 -24.02
CA LEU A 22 -4.42 48.67 -24.40
C LEU A 22 -3.33 49.04 -25.42
N ILE A 23 -2.20 48.35 -25.37
CA ILE A 23 -1.03 48.62 -26.22
C ILE A 23 -0.91 47.49 -27.26
N PRO A 24 -1.39 47.69 -28.51
CA PRO A 24 -1.29 46.68 -29.56
C PRO A 24 0.06 46.77 -30.29
N ASN A 25 0.90 45.76 -30.13
CA ASN A 25 2.16 45.62 -30.86
C ASN A 25 1.96 44.74 -32.11
N GLY A 26 1.96 45.35 -33.29
CA GLY A 26 1.76 44.65 -34.56
C GLY A 26 2.97 43.79 -34.97
N SER A 27 2.70 42.63 -35.59
CA SER A 27 3.73 41.79 -36.19
C SER A 27 4.21 42.37 -37.52
N GLN A 28 5.51 42.60 -37.67
CA GLN A 28 6.10 43.09 -38.94
C GLN A 28 6.31 41.99 -40.00
N ILE A 29 6.25 40.71 -39.60
CA ILE A 29 6.50 39.57 -40.48
C ILE A 29 5.31 38.61 -40.39
N ASP A 30 4.70 38.29 -41.53
CA ASP A 30 3.61 37.31 -41.68
C ASP A 30 4.09 35.85 -41.52
N LYS A 31 4.85 35.61 -40.46
CA LYS A 31 5.37 34.31 -40.06
C LYS A 31 5.17 34.07 -38.57
N THR A 32 4.34 34.84 -37.87
CA THR A 32 4.12 34.73 -36.41
C THR A 32 2.82 34.02 -36.05
N GLY A 33 1.86 33.97 -36.98
CA GLY A 33 0.56 33.32 -36.78
C GLY A 33 -0.38 34.08 -35.85
N TRP A 34 -0.06 35.34 -35.57
CA TRP A 34 -0.87 36.35 -34.88
C TRP A 34 -0.53 37.72 -35.48
N ASP A 35 -1.47 38.67 -35.42
CA ASP A 35 -1.29 40.01 -35.98
C ASP A 35 -0.84 41.00 -34.90
N PHE A 36 -1.37 40.88 -33.67
CA PHE A 36 -1.01 41.72 -32.53
C PHE A 36 -0.59 40.93 -31.30
N PHE A 37 0.39 41.48 -30.58
CA PHE A 37 0.67 41.18 -29.18
C PHE A 37 0.19 42.36 -28.34
N VAL A 38 -0.80 42.13 -27.47
CA VAL A 38 -1.51 43.19 -26.75
C VAL A 38 -1.12 43.17 -25.29
N GLU A 39 -0.63 44.30 -24.79
CA GLU A 39 -0.29 44.50 -23.39
C GLU A 39 -1.37 45.35 -22.70
N PHE A 40 -1.74 44.96 -21.48
CA PHE A 40 -2.67 45.71 -20.64
C PHE A 40 -1.89 46.67 -19.74
N PRO A 41 -2.45 47.85 -19.42
CA PRO A 41 -1.82 48.75 -18.46
C PRO A 41 -1.85 48.14 -17.05
N PHE A 42 -0.84 48.42 -16.23
CA PHE A 42 -0.84 48.04 -14.82
C PHE A 42 -2.02 48.71 -14.08
N SER A 43 -2.68 47.97 -13.20
CA SER A 43 -3.73 48.51 -12.34
C SER A 43 -3.15 49.59 -11.41
N PRO A 44 -3.73 50.80 -11.37
CA PRO A 44 -3.25 51.88 -10.51
C PRO A 44 -3.67 51.61 -9.06
N GLY A 45 -2.90 50.82 -8.33
CA GLY A 45 -3.22 50.43 -6.94
C GLY A 45 -2.52 49.16 -6.49
N LEU A 46 -1.21 49.06 -6.71
CA LEU A 46 -0.44 47.87 -6.33
C LEU A 46 -0.30 47.78 -4.81
N SER A 47 -0.91 46.75 -4.21
CA SER A 47 -0.55 46.28 -2.88
C SER A 47 0.91 45.79 -2.89
N PRO A 48 1.65 45.86 -1.76
CA PRO A 48 2.95 45.18 -1.63
C PRO A 48 2.89 43.68 -2.00
N HIS A 49 1.73 43.05 -1.87
CA HIS A 49 1.50 41.67 -2.26
C HIS A 49 1.35 41.47 -3.78
N ASP A 50 1.06 42.50 -4.56
CA ASP A 50 0.78 42.41 -6.00
C ASP A 50 1.89 43.00 -6.89
N ILE A 51 2.95 43.59 -6.30
CA ILE A 51 4.05 44.23 -7.03
C ILE A 51 4.82 43.30 -7.98
N HIS A 52 4.76 41.99 -7.72
CA HIS A 52 5.43 40.96 -8.52
C HIS A 52 4.57 40.44 -9.68
N LYS A 53 3.28 40.84 -9.74
CA LYS A 53 2.36 40.37 -10.79
C LYS A 53 2.65 41.09 -12.11
N PRO A 54 2.82 40.37 -13.22
CA PRO A 54 3.02 41.00 -14.51
C PRO A 54 1.71 41.65 -15.00
N ALA A 55 1.84 42.57 -15.95
CA ALA A 55 0.70 43.04 -16.72
C ALA A 55 0.07 41.88 -17.51
N PHE A 56 -1.22 41.98 -17.83
CA PHE A 56 -1.85 41.00 -18.71
C PHE A 56 -1.34 41.19 -20.13
N GLU A 57 -1.08 40.07 -20.80
CA GLU A 57 -0.57 40.03 -22.16
C GLU A 57 -1.35 38.97 -22.95
N CYS A 58 -1.69 39.27 -24.20
CA CYS A 58 -2.34 38.28 -25.06
C CYS A 58 -1.90 38.39 -26.52
N LYS A 59 -2.08 37.29 -27.27
CA LYS A 59 -1.89 37.25 -28.73
C LYS A 59 -3.23 37.33 -29.43
N VAL A 60 -3.33 38.15 -30.45
CA VAL A 60 -4.57 38.35 -31.20
C VAL A 60 -4.32 38.20 -32.70
N GLN A 61 -5.17 37.40 -33.34
CA GLN A 61 -5.25 37.32 -34.80
C GLN A 61 -6.54 38.01 -35.25
N VAL A 62 -6.41 39.06 -36.05
CA VAL A 62 -7.52 39.86 -36.57
C VAL A 62 -7.88 39.38 -37.97
N LYS A 63 -9.19 39.21 -38.21
CA LYS A 63 -9.72 38.79 -39.50
C LYS A 63 -10.97 39.58 -39.85
N ALA A 64 -10.88 40.34 -40.93
CA ALA A 64 -11.98 41.15 -41.42
C ALA A 64 -12.63 40.55 -42.67
N THR A 65 -13.95 40.70 -42.78
CA THR A 65 -14.75 40.15 -43.89
C THR A 65 -15.99 40.99 -44.14
N ASP A 66 -16.46 41.02 -45.40
CA ASP A 66 -17.80 41.53 -45.75
C ASP A 66 -18.88 40.42 -45.69
N LYS A 67 -18.47 39.15 -45.60
CA LYS A 67 -19.38 38.01 -45.52
C LYS A 67 -19.71 37.63 -44.09
N SER A 68 -20.91 37.08 -43.89
CA SER A 68 -21.41 36.53 -42.62
C SER A 68 -21.43 34.99 -42.62
N ASP A 69 -20.50 34.34 -43.35
CA ASP A 69 -20.41 32.87 -43.40
C ASP A 69 -19.96 32.25 -42.07
N ARG A 70 -19.45 33.08 -41.15
CA ARG A 70 -19.06 32.74 -39.77
C ARG A 70 -18.11 31.56 -39.62
N LYS A 71 -17.23 31.41 -40.60
CA LYS A 71 -16.23 30.34 -40.66
C LYS A 71 -14.97 30.84 -41.33
N LEU A 72 -13.81 30.45 -40.80
CA LEU A 72 -12.53 30.76 -41.41
C LEU A 72 -11.59 29.55 -41.41
N PRO A 73 -11.10 29.11 -42.58
CA PRO A 73 -10.09 28.06 -42.64
C PRO A 73 -8.70 28.61 -42.31
N ILE A 74 -8.13 28.15 -41.19
CA ILE A 74 -6.80 28.55 -40.71
C ILE A 74 -5.83 27.38 -40.87
N THR A 75 -4.57 27.66 -41.24
CA THR A 75 -3.55 26.61 -41.36
C THR A 75 -3.23 26.00 -39.99
N LEU A 76 -3.01 24.68 -39.97
CA LEU A 76 -2.69 23.96 -38.73
C LEU A 76 -1.34 24.41 -38.14
N SER A 77 -0.40 24.89 -38.96
CA SER A 77 0.84 25.50 -38.47
C SER A 77 0.60 26.76 -37.64
N ASN A 78 -0.34 27.61 -38.06
CA ASN A 78 -0.67 28.83 -37.32
C ASN A 78 -1.47 28.49 -36.06
N LEU A 79 -2.46 27.61 -36.18
CA LEU A 79 -3.21 27.13 -35.02
C LEU A 79 -2.30 26.50 -33.98
N ARG A 80 -1.37 25.62 -34.37
CA ARG A 80 -0.39 25.00 -33.46
C ARG A 80 0.33 26.05 -32.63
N ARG A 81 0.80 27.14 -33.24
CA ARG A 81 1.55 28.18 -32.54
C ARG A 81 0.71 28.99 -31.58
N LEU A 82 -0.54 29.25 -31.95
CA LEU A 82 -1.50 29.97 -31.13
C LEU A 82 -1.95 29.13 -29.92
N ILE A 83 -2.18 27.83 -30.10
CA ILE A 83 -2.58 26.93 -29.01
C ILE A 83 -1.43 26.61 -28.05
N THR A 84 -0.18 26.51 -28.54
CA THR A 84 0.99 26.23 -27.70
C THR A 84 1.60 27.47 -27.05
N ALA A 85 1.10 28.67 -27.36
CA ALA A 85 1.52 29.88 -26.65
C ALA A 85 1.00 29.83 -25.20
N GLN A 86 1.89 30.08 -24.24
CA GLN A 86 1.53 30.03 -22.81
C GLN A 86 0.54 31.15 -22.41
N MET A 87 0.71 32.33 -23.00
CA MET A 87 -0.22 33.46 -22.84
C MET A 87 -1.61 33.19 -23.47
N PRO A 88 -2.64 33.90 -23.02
CA PRO A 88 -3.94 33.96 -23.68
C PRO A 88 -3.82 34.30 -25.17
N SER A 89 -4.64 33.65 -25.99
CA SER A 89 -4.68 33.87 -27.43
C SER A 89 -6.13 33.98 -27.89
N PHE A 90 -6.40 34.88 -28.83
CA PHE A 90 -7.74 35.17 -29.33
C PHE A 90 -7.77 35.34 -30.85
N PHE A 91 -8.89 34.97 -31.47
CA PHE A 91 -9.28 35.45 -32.79
C PHE A 91 -10.29 36.59 -32.64
N VAL A 92 -10.08 37.67 -33.37
CA VAL A 92 -11.03 38.78 -33.47
C VAL A 92 -11.53 38.87 -34.91
N PHE A 93 -12.79 38.52 -35.11
CA PHE A 93 -13.46 38.58 -36.40
C PHE A 93 -14.25 39.89 -36.49
N ILE A 94 -14.00 40.70 -37.52
CA ILE A 94 -14.72 41.97 -37.74
C ILE A 94 -15.49 41.87 -39.06
N GLU A 95 -16.82 41.95 -38.97
CA GLU A 95 -17.70 41.97 -40.13
C GLU A 95 -18.07 43.41 -40.49
N PHE A 96 -17.79 43.79 -41.74
CA PHE A 96 -18.08 45.14 -42.26
C PHE A 96 -19.36 45.21 -43.09
N ASP A 97 -19.86 44.08 -43.60
CA ASP A 97 -21.14 43.99 -44.34
C ASP A 97 -21.27 45.05 -45.46
N GLY A 98 -20.19 45.27 -46.21
CA GLY A 98 -20.16 46.27 -47.28
C GLY A 98 -19.98 47.73 -46.81
N LYS A 99 -19.96 47.99 -45.51
CA LYS A 99 -19.89 49.35 -44.92
C LYS A 99 -18.48 49.73 -44.47
N ASN A 100 -18.23 51.04 -44.34
CA ASN A 100 -16.91 51.56 -43.95
C ASN A 100 -16.59 51.46 -42.45
N SER A 101 -17.55 51.07 -41.62
CA SER A 101 -17.39 50.86 -40.18
C SER A 101 -17.76 49.43 -39.79
N ALA A 102 -17.16 48.92 -38.72
CA ALA A 102 -17.47 47.60 -38.19
C ALA A 102 -18.97 47.49 -37.85
N GLN A 103 -19.61 46.44 -38.36
CA GLN A 103 -21.03 46.17 -38.13
C GLN A 103 -21.26 45.12 -37.07
N ARG A 104 -20.37 44.13 -36.97
CA ARG A 104 -20.35 43.07 -35.95
C ARG A 104 -18.90 42.71 -35.67
N ALA A 105 -18.60 42.32 -34.43
CA ALA A 105 -17.30 41.77 -34.09
C ALA A 105 -17.42 40.60 -33.12
N TYR A 106 -16.60 39.58 -33.32
CA TYR A 106 -16.63 38.36 -32.52
C TYR A 106 -15.25 38.06 -31.97
N VAL A 107 -15.20 37.66 -30.70
CA VAL A 107 -13.97 37.26 -30.00
C VAL A 107 -14.05 35.77 -29.71
N VAL A 108 -13.18 34.99 -30.34
CA VAL A 108 -13.03 33.56 -30.05
C VAL A 108 -11.77 33.37 -29.23
N HIS A 109 -11.96 32.96 -27.98
CA HIS A 109 -10.86 32.57 -27.11
C HIS A 109 -10.29 31.21 -27.52
N ILE A 110 -8.97 31.08 -27.46
CA ILE A 110 -8.30 29.79 -27.61
C ILE A 110 -8.32 29.09 -26.25
N ASP A 111 -9.48 28.51 -25.97
CA ASP A 111 -9.79 27.79 -24.76
C ASP A 111 -9.31 26.33 -24.79
N ASN A 112 -9.56 25.62 -23.69
CA ASN A 112 -9.19 24.21 -23.53
C ASN A 112 -9.86 23.31 -24.59
N GLU A 113 -11.11 23.59 -24.96
CA GLU A 113 -11.83 22.79 -25.95
C GLU A 113 -11.19 22.92 -27.34
N LEU A 114 -10.88 24.14 -27.77
CA LEU A 114 -10.23 24.38 -29.05
C LEU A 114 -8.80 23.82 -29.06
N ILE A 115 -8.05 23.97 -27.97
CA ILE A 115 -6.72 23.37 -27.81
C ILE A 115 -6.80 21.85 -28.01
N THR A 116 -7.73 21.17 -27.34
CA THR A 116 -7.94 19.71 -27.45
C THR A 116 -8.27 19.32 -28.88
N LYS A 117 -9.21 20.02 -29.54
CA LYS A 117 -9.60 19.74 -30.94
C LYS A 117 -8.41 19.89 -31.90
N VAL A 118 -7.63 20.97 -31.76
CA VAL A 118 -6.46 21.24 -32.62
C VAL A 118 -5.36 20.20 -32.38
N LEU A 119 -5.02 19.90 -31.12
CA LEU A 119 -4.01 18.88 -30.79
C LEU A 119 -4.40 17.50 -31.30
N LYS A 120 -5.67 17.09 -31.11
CA LYS A 120 -6.18 15.83 -31.66
C LYS A 120 -6.01 15.78 -33.17
N ARG A 121 -6.39 16.87 -33.87
CA ARG A 121 -6.24 16.94 -35.33
C ARG A 121 -4.77 16.90 -35.79
N LEU A 122 -3.87 17.55 -35.07
CA LEU A 122 -2.43 17.49 -35.34
C LEU A 122 -1.91 16.06 -35.21
N HIS A 123 -2.27 15.37 -34.13
CA HIS A 123 -1.87 13.99 -33.86
C HIS A 123 -2.45 13.01 -34.89
N GLU A 124 -3.74 13.12 -35.26
CA GLU A 124 -4.36 12.33 -36.35
C GLU A 124 -3.56 12.40 -37.66
N ILE A 125 -3.06 13.59 -37.99
CA ILE A 125 -2.29 13.82 -39.21
C ILE A 125 -0.89 13.25 -39.09
N GLU A 126 -0.23 13.46 -37.95
CA GLU A 126 1.07 12.89 -37.64
C GLU A 126 1.06 11.36 -37.72
N GLN A 127 -0.04 10.75 -37.25
CA GLN A 127 -0.27 9.31 -37.33
C GLN A 127 -0.91 8.84 -38.65
N SER A 128 -1.08 9.72 -39.66
CA SER A 128 -1.56 9.34 -41.00
C SER A 128 -0.41 9.01 -41.96
N SER A 129 -0.58 8.09 -42.91
CA SER A 129 0.48 7.72 -43.88
C SER A 129 0.95 8.85 -44.82
N LYS A 130 0.25 10.00 -44.83
CA LYS A 130 0.57 11.16 -45.66
C LYS A 130 1.51 12.11 -44.93
N ALA A 131 2.41 12.77 -45.66
CA ALA A 131 3.23 13.84 -45.11
C ALA A 131 2.38 14.89 -44.38
N ASN A 132 2.85 15.31 -43.19
CA ASN A 132 2.07 16.15 -42.28
C ASN A 132 1.70 17.48 -42.94
N ASN A 133 2.69 18.20 -43.50
CA ASN A 133 2.49 19.46 -44.23
C ASN A 133 1.50 20.40 -43.54
N PHE A 134 1.68 20.66 -42.24
CA PHE A 134 0.73 21.44 -41.42
C PHE A 134 0.50 22.87 -41.94
N ASN A 135 1.44 23.41 -42.71
CA ASN A 135 1.30 24.70 -43.38
C ASN A 135 0.34 24.68 -44.59
N LYS A 136 0.07 23.49 -45.17
CA LYS A 136 -0.85 23.31 -46.31
C LYS A 136 -2.22 22.79 -45.89
N ARG A 137 -2.32 22.17 -44.70
CA ARG A 137 -3.58 21.67 -44.14
C ARG A 137 -4.26 22.74 -43.30
N LYS A 138 -5.58 22.86 -43.43
CA LYS A 138 -6.38 23.84 -42.71
C LYS A 138 -7.41 23.17 -41.81
N MET A 139 -7.75 23.85 -40.72
CA MET A 139 -8.90 23.55 -39.87
C MET A 139 -9.76 24.81 -39.81
N THR A 140 -11.07 24.63 -39.93
CA THR A 140 -12.02 25.73 -39.93
C THR A 140 -12.38 26.09 -38.51
N ILE A 141 -12.19 27.36 -38.15
CA ILE A 141 -12.70 27.94 -36.91
C ILE A 141 -14.08 28.50 -37.21
N HIS A 142 -15.07 28.09 -36.43
CA HIS A 142 -16.43 28.62 -36.47
C HIS A 142 -16.60 29.58 -35.30
N TYR A 143 -17.44 30.60 -35.50
CA TYR A 143 -17.84 31.53 -34.47
C TYR A 143 -19.34 31.81 -34.61
N ASP A 144 -20.00 32.16 -33.52
CA ASP A 144 -21.43 32.43 -33.53
C ASP A 144 -21.78 33.57 -32.55
N GLU A 145 -23.07 33.74 -32.27
CA GLU A 145 -23.57 34.80 -31.38
C GLU A 145 -22.99 34.71 -29.96
N SER A 146 -22.55 33.53 -29.51
CA SER A 146 -21.88 33.38 -28.21
C SER A 146 -20.52 34.09 -28.15
N ASN A 147 -19.92 34.36 -29.31
CA ASN A 147 -18.66 35.09 -29.42
C ASN A 147 -18.86 36.58 -29.71
N LEU A 148 -20.09 37.04 -29.89
CA LEU A 148 -20.38 38.42 -30.31
C LEU A 148 -19.99 39.41 -29.22
N LEU A 149 -19.34 40.51 -29.61
CA LEU A 149 -19.10 41.65 -28.73
C LEU A 149 -20.38 42.47 -28.56
N ASP A 150 -20.70 42.82 -27.31
CA ASP A 150 -21.88 43.63 -26.98
C ASP A 150 -21.90 44.99 -27.69
N LYS A 151 -20.72 45.61 -27.82
CA LYS A 151 -20.51 46.88 -28.53
C LYS A 151 -19.23 46.79 -29.35
N HIS A 152 -19.20 47.52 -30.46
CA HIS A 152 -18.05 47.60 -31.36
C HIS A 152 -17.09 48.70 -30.92
N ASN A 153 -16.57 48.59 -29.69
CA ASN A 153 -15.67 49.58 -29.08
C ASN A 153 -14.60 48.90 -28.21
N GLY A 154 -13.61 49.69 -27.77
CA GLY A 154 -12.53 49.24 -26.91
C GLY A 154 -12.97 48.68 -25.56
N GLU A 155 -14.03 49.23 -24.96
CA GLU A 155 -14.51 48.84 -23.62
C GLU A 155 -15.05 47.41 -23.62
N SER A 156 -15.92 47.07 -24.58
CA SER A 156 -16.43 45.72 -24.75
C SER A 156 -15.32 44.73 -25.12
N LEU A 157 -14.35 45.13 -25.94
CA LEU A 157 -13.20 44.29 -26.30
C LEU A 157 -12.34 43.95 -25.07
N LYS A 158 -11.97 44.97 -24.27
CA LYS A 158 -11.16 44.78 -23.06
C LYS A 158 -11.89 43.93 -22.03
N HIS A 159 -13.18 44.19 -21.80
CA HIS A 159 -14.00 43.38 -20.91
C HIS A 159 -14.04 41.91 -21.35
N CYS A 160 -14.24 41.65 -22.65
CA CYS A 160 -14.27 40.29 -23.20
C CYS A 160 -12.92 39.56 -23.01
N PHE A 161 -11.79 40.23 -23.24
CA PHE A 161 -10.49 39.61 -22.97
C PHE A 161 -10.32 39.30 -21.48
N SER A 162 -10.59 40.27 -20.60
CA SER A 162 -10.46 40.10 -19.16
C SER A 162 -11.36 38.99 -18.62
N SER A 163 -12.60 38.84 -19.11
CA SER A 163 -13.52 37.80 -18.65
C SER A 163 -13.03 36.37 -18.96
N HIS A 164 -12.30 36.18 -20.06
CA HIS A 164 -11.72 34.89 -20.43
C HIS A 164 -10.38 34.59 -19.73
N ILE A 165 -9.62 35.64 -19.39
CA ILE A 165 -8.33 35.49 -18.70
C ILE A 165 -8.54 35.28 -17.19
N GLY A 166 -9.51 35.99 -16.60
CA GLY A 166 -9.72 36.05 -15.16
C GLY A 166 -8.88 37.15 -14.49
N GLU A 167 -8.81 37.09 -13.17
CA GLU A 167 -8.11 38.08 -12.34
C GLU A 167 -6.61 37.76 -12.16
N ASP A 168 -6.18 36.53 -12.43
CA ASP A 168 -4.80 36.08 -12.29
C ASP A 168 -4.27 35.41 -13.57
N ILE A 169 -3.34 36.10 -14.24
CA ILE A 169 -2.67 35.61 -15.44
C ILE A 169 -1.76 34.40 -15.17
N ALA A 170 -1.14 34.33 -14.00
CA ALA A 170 -0.30 33.19 -13.63
C ALA A 170 -1.14 31.93 -13.46
N GLU A 171 -2.35 32.07 -12.88
CA GLU A 171 -3.33 30.99 -12.80
C GLU A 171 -3.76 30.52 -14.20
N TYR A 172 -4.11 31.46 -15.09
CA TYR A 172 -4.45 31.15 -16.47
C TYR A 172 -3.34 30.35 -17.18
N ILE A 173 -2.09 30.82 -17.09
CA ILE A 173 -0.92 30.17 -17.72
C ILE A 173 -0.72 28.76 -17.14
N SER A 174 -0.81 28.61 -15.82
CA SER A 174 -0.67 27.32 -15.14
C SER A 174 -1.74 26.32 -15.58
N ASN A 175 -3.00 26.75 -15.64
CA ASN A 175 -4.12 25.93 -16.07
C ASN A 175 -3.98 25.52 -17.55
N LYS A 176 -3.62 26.45 -18.43
CA LYS A 176 -3.40 26.16 -19.86
C LYS A 176 -2.23 25.21 -20.07
N LYS A 177 -1.12 25.39 -19.34
CA LYS A 177 0.05 24.48 -19.38
C LYS A 177 -0.35 23.07 -18.96
N ARG A 178 -1.04 22.92 -17.82
CA ARG A 178 -1.54 21.63 -17.32
C ARG A 178 -2.41 20.94 -18.36
N HIS A 179 -3.34 21.67 -18.97
CA HIS A 179 -4.22 21.13 -20.02
C HIS A 179 -3.45 20.68 -21.26
N LEU A 180 -2.48 21.47 -21.75
CA LEU A 180 -1.64 21.09 -22.89
C LEU A 180 -0.85 19.79 -22.65
N GLU A 181 -0.39 19.59 -21.42
CA GLU A 181 0.37 18.41 -21.00
C GLU A 181 -0.53 17.18 -20.81
N SER A 182 -1.74 17.34 -20.27
CA SER A 182 -2.61 16.23 -19.91
C SER A 182 -3.62 15.83 -20.99
N THR A 183 -4.06 16.76 -21.86
CA THR A 183 -5.18 16.48 -22.77
C THR A 183 -4.83 15.40 -23.79
N GLY A 184 -5.70 14.42 -23.92
CA GLY A 184 -5.50 13.23 -24.76
C GLY A 184 -4.88 12.04 -24.03
N TYR A 185 -4.53 12.15 -22.76
CA TYR A 185 -4.00 11.03 -21.97
C TYR A 185 -5.01 10.49 -20.95
N GLU A 186 -6.30 10.82 -21.09
CA GLU A 186 -7.36 10.44 -20.16
C GLU A 186 -7.53 8.91 -20.08
N ASN A 187 -7.16 8.18 -21.15
CA ASN A 187 -7.21 6.71 -21.23
C ASN A 187 -5.82 6.05 -21.10
N GLY A 188 -4.84 6.76 -20.53
CA GLY A 188 -3.45 6.33 -20.46
C GLY A 188 -2.59 6.85 -21.62
N PHE A 189 -1.27 6.69 -21.49
CA PHE A 189 -0.27 7.21 -22.42
C PHE A 189 0.34 6.17 -23.34
N ALA A 190 0.11 4.88 -23.08
CA ALA A 190 0.60 3.79 -23.91
C ALA A 190 -0.38 2.62 -23.91
N GLN A 191 -0.35 1.85 -25.00
CA GLN A 191 -0.96 0.53 -25.10
C GLN A 191 0.15 -0.52 -25.25
N ILE A 192 0.12 -1.54 -24.40
CA ILE A 192 1.08 -2.65 -24.43
C ILE A 192 0.32 -3.92 -24.84
N THR A 193 0.81 -4.59 -25.87
CA THR A 193 0.36 -5.92 -26.29
C THR A 193 1.51 -6.88 -26.13
N PHE A 194 1.29 -7.99 -25.44
CA PHE A 194 2.28 -9.06 -25.31
C PHE A 194 1.65 -10.42 -25.62
N THR A 195 2.50 -11.37 -25.95
CA THR A 195 2.13 -12.76 -26.25
C THR A 195 2.96 -13.70 -25.39
N THR A 196 2.31 -14.72 -24.84
CA THR A 196 2.92 -15.86 -24.16
C THR A 196 2.54 -17.13 -24.90
N GLU A 197 3.49 -18.06 -25.06
CA GLU A 197 3.27 -19.34 -25.74
C GLU A 197 3.43 -20.51 -24.79
N GLY A 198 2.52 -21.48 -24.87
CA GLY A 198 2.51 -22.67 -24.02
C GLY A 198 1.73 -22.49 -22.72
N GLU A 199 1.16 -23.59 -22.23
CA GLU A 199 0.38 -23.62 -20.99
C GLU A 199 1.25 -23.28 -19.76
N ASP A 200 2.52 -23.69 -19.77
CA ASP A 200 3.45 -23.44 -18.66
C ASP A 200 3.75 -21.95 -18.50
N ASN A 201 3.98 -21.21 -19.59
CA ASN A 201 4.15 -19.75 -19.52
C ASN A 201 2.88 -19.04 -19.06
N LEU A 202 1.70 -19.55 -19.43
CA LEU A 202 0.44 -19.03 -18.92
C LEU A 202 0.32 -19.25 -17.40
N LYS A 203 0.72 -20.42 -16.89
CA LYS A 203 0.80 -20.70 -15.44
C LYS A 203 1.78 -19.76 -14.75
N THR A 204 2.97 -19.56 -15.32
CA THR A 204 3.97 -18.61 -14.78
C THR A 204 3.46 -17.17 -14.77
N LEU A 205 2.72 -16.75 -15.81
CA LEU A 205 2.08 -15.42 -15.86
C LEU A 205 1.04 -15.24 -14.74
N ILE A 206 0.23 -16.26 -14.48
CA ILE A 206 -0.73 -16.28 -13.37
C ILE A 206 0.01 -16.23 -12.03
N ASP A 207 1.05 -17.04 -11.87
CA ASP A 207 1.82 -17.15 -10.63
C ASP A 207 2.59 -15.86 -10.33
N MET A 208 3.14 -15.20 -11.35
CA MET A 208 3.75 -13.88 -11.23
C MET A 208 2.73 -12.84 -10.77
N SER A 209 1.49 -12.87 -11.28
CA SER A 209 0.44 -11.93 -10.84
C SER A 209 0.00 -12.10 -9.38
N LEU A 210 0.41 -13.20 -8.75
CA LEU A 210 0.18 -13.52 -7.33
C LEU A 210 1.45 -13.39 -6.49
N GLY A 211 2.57 -12.97 -7.09
CA GLY A 211 3.86 -12.81 -6.43
C GLY A 211 4.52 -14.14 -6.07
N ILE A 212 4.14 -15.21 -6.76
CA ILE A 212 4.75 -16.55 -6.60
C ILE A 212 6.01 -16.65 -7.45
N GLU A 213 5.93 -16.14 -8.68
CA GLU A 213 7.06 -16.04 -9.62
C GLU A 213 7.49 -14.58 -9.78
N ALA A 214 8.78 -14.35 -9.97
CA ALA A 214 9.31 -12.98 -10.10
C ALA A 214 9.07 -12.40 -11.49
N GLU A 215 9.18 -13.23 -12.52
CA GLU A 215 9.14 -12.82 -13.91
C GLU A 215 8.60 -13.94 -14.83
N VAL A 216 8.08 -13.55 -15.99
CA VAL A 216 7.68 -14.47 -17.06
C VAL A 216 8.29 -14.03 -18.39
N GLU A 217 8.77 -15.00 -19.17
CA GLU A 217 9.29 -14.75 -20.52
C GLU A 217 8.15 -14.56 -21.53
N LEU A 218 8.31 -13.58 -22.41
CA LEU A 218 7.33 -13.23 -23.44
C LEU A 218 7.86 -13.62 -24.82
N SER A 219 7.01 -14.22 -25.65
CA SER A 219 7.37 -14.53 -27.05
C SER A 219 7.34 -13.29 -27.93
N LYS A 220 6.46 -12.34 -27.63
CA LYS A 220 6.39 -11.04 -28.31
C LYS A 220 5.95 -9.96 -27.34
N ILE A 221 6.52 -8.78 -27.45
CA ILE A 221 6.05 -7.59 -26.74
C ILE A 221 6.08 -6.38 -27.67
N ARG A 222 5.02 -5.58 -27.63
CA ARG A 222 4.90 -4.35 -28.40
C ARG A 222 4.24 -3.27 -27.54
N GLY A 223 4.97 -2.19 -27.31
CA GLY A 223 4.48 -0.99 -26.63
C GLY A 223 4.31 0.14 -27.63
N VAL A 224 3.14 0.77 -27.65
CA VAL A 224 2.83 1.87 -28.55
C VAL A 224 2.28 3.04 -27.74
N ASP A 225 2.92 4.19 -27.83
CA ASP A 225 2.40 5.42 -27.23
C ASP A 225 1.02 5.76 -27.81
N THR A 226 0.12 6.26 -26.97
CA THR A 226 -1.22 6.69 -27.36
C THR A 226 -1.52 8.07 -26.84
N ARG A 227 -2.19 8.87 -27.67
CA ARG A 227 -2.78 10.15 -27.28
C ARG A 227 -4.09 10.33 -28.02
N PHE A 228 -5.12 10.81 -27.33
CA PHE A 228 -6.52 10.86 -27.78
C PHE A 228 -7.06 9.48 -28.22
N GLY A 229 -6.52 8.39 -27.68
CA GLY A 229 -6.81 7.02 -28.11
C GLY A 229 -6.25 6.66 -29.49
N ILE A 230 -5.39 7.51 -30.07
CA ILE A 230 -4.76 7.28 -31.37
C ILE A 230 -3.35 6.75 -31.11
N LEU A 231 -3.10 5.54 -31.59
CA LEU A 231 -1.82 4.86 -31.52
C LEU A 231 -0.78 5.54 -32.40
N SER A 232 0.42 5.72 -31.85
CA SER A 232 1.60 6.11 -32.61
C SER A 232 1.96 5.06 -33.64
N LYS A 233 2.36 5.48 -34.85
CA LYS A 233 2.83 4.53 -35.88
C LYS A 233 4.07 3.76 -35.46
N ASN A 234 4.97 4.47 -34.77
CA ASN A 234 6.23 3.93 -34.32
C ASN A 234 6.02 3.38 -32.91
N PRO A 235 6.22 2.08 -32.71
CA PRO A 235 6.21 1.51 -31.37
C PRO A 235 7.38 2.09 -30.56
N SER A 236 7.14 2.33 -29.27
CA SER A 236 8.16 2.75 -28.31
C SER A 236 9.15 1.62 -28.05
N PHE A 237 8.65 0.38 -28.10
CA PHE A 237 9.45 -0.85 -28.15
C PHE A 237 8.67 -1.94 -28.87
N ASP A 238 9.38 -2.78 -29.61
CA ASP A 238 8.85 -3.93 -30.36
C ASP A 238 9.93 -5.01 -30.37
N SER A 239 9.67 -6.15 -29.74
CA SER A 239 10.62 -7.25 -29.63
C SER A 239 9.92 -8.59 -29.85
N ASP A 240 10.54 -9.42 -30.68
CA ASP A 240 10.19 -10.82 -30.90
C ASP A 240 11.18 -11.67 -30.07
N GLY A 241 10.74 -12.12 -28.90
CA GLY A 241 11.51 -12.91 -27.94
C GLY A 241 12.42 -12.09 -27.01
N GLY A 242 12.93 -12.77 -25.97
CA GLY A 242 13.91 -12.24 -25.01
C GLY A 242 13.39 -11.18 -24.04
N ALA A 243 12.11 -10.81 -24.12
CA ALA A 243 11.48 -9.88 -23.19
C ALA A 243 10.97 -10.61 -21.95
N LYS A 244 11.06 -9.96 -20.80
CA LYS A 244 10.56 -10.47 -19.52
C LYS A 244 9.59 -9.47 -18.91
N LEU A 245 8.48 -9.97 -18.38
CA LEU A 245 7.51 -9.19 -17.63
C LEU A 245 7.65 -9.51 -16.14
N SER A 246 7.56 -8.50 -15.27
CA SER A 246 7.55 -8.65 -13.82
C SER A 246 6.49 -7.74 -13.17
N MET A 247 5.99 -8.14 -12.00
CA MET A 247 5.02 -7.38 -11.20
C MET A 247 5.54 -7.23 -9.76
N PRO A 248 6.52 -6.36 -9.50
CA PRO A 248 7.22 -6.33 -8.20
C PRO A 248 6.40 -5.70 -7.06
N ASN A 249 5.44 -4.83 -7.37
CA ASN A 249 4.69 -4.04 -6.38
C ASN A 249 3.23 -4.52 -6.28
N LEU A 250 3.04 -5.80 -6.02
CA LEU A 250 1.69 -6.36 -5.87
C LEU A 250 1.04 -5.87 -4.59
N THR A 251 -0.25 -5.58 -4.68
CA THR A 251 -1.09 -5.23 -3.55
C THR A 251 -2.18 -6.29 -3.38
N PRO A 252 -2.55 -6.63 -2.14
CA PRO A 252 -3.63 -7.57 -1.92
C PRO A 252 -4.94 -7.02 -2.49
N LYS A 253 -5.77 -7.92 -3.01
CA LYS A 253 -7.12 -7.60 -3.47
C LYS A 253 -8.06 -7.30 -2.29
N ALA A 254 -7.81 -7.96 -1.17
CA ALA A 254 -8.54 -7.80 0.09
C ALA A 254 -7.65 -8.21 1.26
N GLU A 255 -7.92 -7.66 2.43
CA GLU A 255 -7.33 -8.07 3.71
C GLU A 255 -8.46 -8.52 4.65
N GLY A 256 -8.18 -9.48 5.51
CA GLY A 256 -9.20 -10.01 6.40
C GLY A 256 -8.68 -11.14 7.26
N LYS A 257 -9.56 -12.11 7.57
CA LYS A 257 -9.21 -13.27 8.37
C LYS A 257 -9.50 -14.56 7.63
N ILE A 258 -8.61 -15.53 7.77
CA ILE A 258 -8.89 -16.92 7.43
C ILE A 258 -9.12 -17.70 8.72
N ARG A 259 -10.19 -18.51 8.73
CA ARG A 259 -10.56 -19.34 9.87
C ARG A 259 -10.52 -20.82 9.51
N PHE A 260 -9.81 -21.62 10.31
CA PHE A 260 -9.71 -23.07 10.16
C PHE A 260 -10.50 -23.79 11.24
N ARG A 261 -11.27 -24.80 10.87
CA ARG A 261 -12.15 -25.59 11.76
C ARG A 261 -12.08 -27.07 11.41
N GLU A 262 -12.12 -27.94 12.42
CA GLU A 262 -12.30 -29.38 12.22
C GLU A 262 -13.59 -29.69 11.46
N ASN A 263 -14.67 -28.99 11.81
CA ASN A 263 -15.97 -29.11 11.17
C ASN A 263 -16.78 -27.82 11.35
N LYS A 264 -17.95 -27.73 10.72
CA LYS A 264 -18.78 -26.51 10.74
C LYS A 264 -19.27 -26.10 12.15
N LEU A 265 -19.28 -27.02 13.11
CA LEU A 265 -19.74 -26.79 14.48
C LEU A 265 -18.60 -26.54 15.47
N SER A 266 -17.35 -26.83 15.11
CA SER A 266 -16.21 -26.63 16.00
C SER A 266 -15.83 -25.15 16.09
N LEU A 267 -15.24 -24.77 17.22
CA LEU A 267 -14.47 -23.53 17.30
C LEU A 267 -13.32 -23.59 16.28
N GLY A 268 -12.88 -22.42 15.80
CA GLY A 268 -11.87 -22.34 14.75
C GLY A 268 -10.74 -21.39 15.08
N LEU A 269 -9.54 -21.75 14.64
CA LEU A 269 -8.35 -20.90 14.69
C LEU A 269 -8.48 -19.82 13.63
N SER A 270 -8.27 -18.56 13.98
CA SER A 270 -8.43 -17.43 13.07
C SER A 270 -7.14 -16.64 12.96
N PHE A 271 -6.70 -16.37 11.74
CA PHE A 271 -5.45 -15.66 11.44
C PHE A 271 -5.73 -14.51 10.49
N ASP A 272 -5.03 -13.40 10.68
CA ASP A 272 -5.06 -12.31 9.71
C ASP A 272 -4.41 -12.75 8.40
N ALA A 273 -4.99 -12.35 7.28
CA ALA A 273 -4.60 -12.82 5.96
C ALA A 273 -4.79 -11.77 4.87
N LYS A 274 -3.86 -11.78 3.92
CA LYS A 274 -3.88 -11.02 2.67
C LYS A 274 -4.30 -11.92 1.52
N VAL A 275 -5.22 -11.44 0.70
CA VAL A 275 -5.82 -12.23 -0.39
C VAL A 275 -5.42 -11.63 -1.72
N TYR A 276 -4.76 -12.43 -2.56
CA TYR A 276 -4.39 -12.06 -3.91
C TYR A 276 -5.18 -12.93 -4.89
N VAL A 277 -5.86 -12.29 -5.84
CA VAL A 277 -6.65 -12.96 -6.88
C VAL A 277 -6.04 -12.57 -8.22
N SER A 278 -5.69 -13.57 -9.04
CA SER A 278 -5.07 -13.28 -10.33
C SER A 278 -6.06 -12.53 -11.23
N PRO A 279 -5.66 -11.39 -11.83
CA PRO A 279 -6.50 -10.68 -12.80
C PRO A 279 -6.76 -11.53 -14.04
N PHE A 280 -5.90 -12.51 -14.32
CA PHE A 280 -6.02 -13.43 -15.45
C PHE A 280 -7.12 -14.48 -15.24
N ASN A 281 -7.67 -14.63 -14.02
CA ASN A 281 -8.79 -15.55 -13.77
C ASN A 281 -10.02 -15.27 -14.65
N ALA A 282 -10.19 -14.04 -15.14
CA ALA A 282 -11.30 -13.67 -16.03
C ALA A 282 -11.17 -14.25 -17.46
N MET A 283 -9.97 -14.67 -17.87
CA MET A 283 -9.65 -15.05 -19.25
C MET A 283 -9.10 -16.48 -19.38
N VAL A 284 -9.03 -17.24 -18.29
CA VAL A 284 -8.51 -18.62 -18.29
C VAL A 284 -9.57 -19.64 -17.84
N PRO A 285 -9.44 -20.92 -18.25
CA PRO A 285 -10.31 -22.00 -17.79
C PRO A 285 -10.27 -22.18 -16.27
N ASP A 286 -11.33 -22.77 -15.71
CA ASP A 286 -11.49 -22.99 -14.27
C ASP A 286 -10.32 -23.76 -13.63
N GLU A 287 -9.68 -24.67 -14.36
CA GLU A 287 -8.56 -25.48 -13.91
C GLU A 287 -7.27 -24.66 -13.67
N LEU A 288 -7.12 -23.52 -14.34
CA LEU A 288 -5.96 -22.64 -14.22
C LEU A 288 -6.20 -21.43 -13.31
N LYS A 289 -7.44 -21.19 -12.87
CA LYS A 289 -7.75 -20.09 -11.95
C LYS A 289 -6.99 -20.28 -10.65
N LYS A 290 -6.40 -19.19 -10.15
CA LYS A 290 -5.56 -19.23 -8.94
C LYS A 290 -5.80 -18.03 -8.03
N MET A 291 -5.73 -18.30 -6.74
CA MET A 291 -5.78 -17.35 -5.64
C MET A 291 -4.68 -17.71 -4.66
N ARG A 292 -4.11 -16.69 -4.01
CA ARG A 292 -3.12 -16.85 -2.93
C ARG A 292 -3.64 -16.18 -1.67
N VAL A 293 -3.56 -16.88 -0.55
CA VAL A 293 -3.88 -16.37 0.78
C VAL A 293 -2.61 -16.42 1.60
N GLU A 294 -2.08 -15.26 1.93
CA GLU A 294 -0.83 -15.07 2.66
C GLU A 294 -1.16 -14.67 4.10
N GLY A 295 -0.65 -15.43 5.07
CA GLY A 295 -0.70 -15.10 6.49
C GLY A 295 0.70 -14.83 7.06
N GLU A 296 0.77 -14.55 8.35
CA GLU A 296 2.04 -14.22 9.04
C GLU A 296 3.09 -15.35 8.97
N PHE A 297 2.64 -16.61 8.98
CA PHE A 297 3.52 -17.80 9.02
C PHE A 297 3.14 -18.87 7.99
N PHE A 298 2.20 -18.57 7.09
CA PHE A 298 1.72 -19.52 6.10
C PHE A 298 1.41 -18.87 4.76
N ASP A 299 1.44 -19.68 3.71
CA ASP A 299 1.07 -19.30 2.36
C ASP A 299 0.19 -20.40 1.75
N LEU A 300 -1.06 -20.08 1.38
CA LEU A 300 -1.95 -21.01 0.69
C LEU A 300 -2.15 -20.56 -0.76
N LYS A 301 -1.84 -21.46 -1.68
CA LYS A 301 -2.09 -21.31 -3.12
C LYS A 301 -3.22 -22.25 -3.48
N LEU A 302 -4.34 -21.70 -3.94
CA LEU A 302 -5.52 -22.51 -4.21
C LEU A 302 -6.19 -22.15 -5.53
N ASN A 303 -6.82 -23.16 -6.13
CA ASN A 303 -7.73 -22.99 -7.24
C ASN A 303 -9.16 -22.86 -6.67
N PRO A 304 -9.82 -21.70 -6.84
CA PRO A 304 -11.12 -21.43 -6.23
C PRO A 304 -12.28 -22.24 -6.84
N CYS A 305 -12.09 -22.81 -8.03
CA CYS A 305 -13.11 -23.58 -8.75
C CYS A 305 -13.00 -25.09 -8.47
N THR A 306 -11.78 -25.64 -8.47
CA THR A 306 -11.55 -27.08 -8.24
C THR A 306 -11.36 -27.42 -6.76
N GLY A 307 -11.01 -26.42 -5.94
CA GLY A 307 -10.67 -26.61 -4.52
C GLY A 307 -9.29 -27.23 -4.29
N ALA A 308 -8.49 -27.44 -5.34
CA ALA A 308 -7.11 -27.87 -5.18
C ALA A 308 -6.30 -26.79 -4.45
N ALA A 309 -5.57 -27.17 -3.41
CA ALA A 309 -4.77 -26.25 -2.62
C ALA A 309 -3.41 -26.84 -2.28
N ILE A 310 -2.39 -26.00 -2.27
CA ILE A 310 -1.04 -26.27 -1.79
C ILE A 310 -0.76 -25.23 -0.72
N TYR A 311 -0.18 -25.66 0.39
CA TYR A 311 0.17 -24.76 1.48
C TYR A 311 1.62 -24.96 1.90
N SER A 312 2.26 -23.89 2.34
CA SER A 312 3.57 -23.91 2.98
C SER A 312 3.50 -23.15 4.29
N PHE A 313 4.28 -23.60 5.26
CA PHE A 313 4.39 -23.01 6.57
C PHE A 313 5.84 -22.64 6.86
N SER A 314 6.04 -21.50 7.52
CA SER A 314 7.35 -20.93 7.81
C SER A 314 7.56 -20.91 9.33
N PHE A 315 8.16 -21.99 9.85
CA PHE A 315 8.58 -22.13 11.25
C PHE A 315 10.07 -22.49 11.39
N GLY A 316 10.86 -22.18 10.36
CA GLY A 316 12.29 -22.50 10.31
C GLY A 316 13.15 -21.70 11.29
N GLU A 317 14.46 -21.95 11.23
CA GLU A 317 15.46 -21.34 12.10
C GLU A 317 15.38 -19.80 12.09
N GLY A 318 15.34 -19.20 13.28
CA GLY A 318 15.26 -17.75 13.47
C GLY A 318 13.84 -17.14 13.42
N ILE A 319 12.80 -17.90 13.06
CA ILE A 319 11.43 -17.40 13.11
C ILE A 319 10.90 -17.43 14.55
N ARG A 320 10.41 -16.28 15.02
CA ARG A 320 9.76 -16.12 16.32
C ARG A 320 8.36 -15.54 16.11
N LEU A 321 7.40 -16.00 16.90
CA LEU A 321 6.06 -15.40 16.97
C LEU A 321 5.67 -15.24 18.44
N GLU A 322 4.74 -14.33 18.70
CA GLU A 322 4.09 -14.20 20.00
C GLU A 322 3.54 -15.56 20.44
N LEU A 323 3.78 -15.94 21.70
CA LEU A 323 3.49 -17.28 22.24
C LEU A 323 2.09 -17.81 21.91
N ARG A 324 1.05 -16.97 22.02
CA ARG A 324 -0.33 -17.37 21.71
C ARG A 324 -0.53 -17.62 20.23
N LYS A 325 0.03 -16.77 19.37
CA LYS A 325 0.02 -16.96 17.91
C LYS A 325 0.80 -18.21 17.52
N PHE A 326 1.98 -18.42 18.12
CA PHE A 326 2.81 -19.60 17.87
C PHE A 326 2.07 -20.88 18.25
N ARG A 327 1.45 -20.92 19.44
CA ARG A 327 0.57 -22.02 19.85
C ARG A 327 -0.54 -22.30 18.84
N ASP A 328 -1.26 -21.27 18.42
CA ASP A 328 -2.37 -21.43 17.45
C ASP A 328 -1.85 -21.91 16.09
N ALA A 329 -0.64 -21.50 15.70
CA ALA A 329 0.03 -21.91 14.49
C ALA A 329 0.43 -23.40 14.51
N ILE A 330 1.01 -23.88 15.62
CA ILE A 330 1.31 -25.31 15.83
C ILE A 330 0.00 -26.12 15.95
N GLN A 331 -1.04 -25.56 16.56
CA GLN A 331 -2.34 -26.21 16.65
C GLN A 331 -2.98 -26.38 15.27
N LEU A 332 -2.82 -25.39 14.38
CA LEU A 332 -3.22 -25.49 12.98
C LEU A 332 -2.42 -26.58 12.25
N LEU A 333 -1.10 -26.62 12.43
CA LEU A 333 -0.26 -27.68 11.83
C LEU A 333 -0.73 -29.07 12.26
N ASN A 334 -0.94 -29.29 13.56
CA ASN A 334 -1.42 -30.56 14.10
C ASN A 334 -2.81 -30.94 13.57
N LEU A 335 -3.67 -29.93 13.37
CA LEU A 335 -4.99 -30.10 12.77
C LEU A 335 -4.91 -30.52 11.28
N LEU A 336 -3.95 -29.97 10.53
CA LEU A 336 -3.74 -30.27 9.11
C LEU A 336 -2.96 -31.57 8.86
N SER A 337 -2.07 -31.96 9.77
CA SER A 337 -1.25 -33.18 9.68
C SER A 337 -2.02 -34.45 10.04
N SER A 338 -3.24 -34.33 10.56
CA SER A 338 -4.07 -35.50 10.85
C SER A 338 -4.53 -36.19 9.55
N SER A 339 -3.90 -37.32 9.21
CA SER A 339 -4.14 -38.04 7.94
C SER A 339 -5.63 -38.31 7.68
N GLY A 340 -6.08 -38.00 6.46
CA GLY A 340 -7.44 -38.27 5.98
C GLY A 340 -8.53 -37.31 6.49
N LYS A 341 -8.23 -36.40 7.42
CA LYS A 341 -9.21 -35.39 7.88
C LYS A 341 -9.20 -34.17 6.95
N LYS A 342 -10.41 -33.76 6.53
CA LYS A 342 -10.62 -32.49 5.83
C LYS A 342 -10.98 -31.41 6.84
N VAL A 343 -10.12 -30.41 6.96
CA VAL A 343 -10.31 -29.20 7.75
C VAL A 343 -11.06 -28.18 6.89
N VAL A 344 -12.04 -27.51 7.46
CA VAL A 344 -12.80 -26.44 6.80
C VAL A 344 -12.07 -25.12 7.00
N ALA A 345 -11.70 -24.47 5.90
CA ALA A 345 -11.15 -23.12 5.89
C ALA A 345 -12.20 -22.14 5.37
N GLU A 346 -12.36 -21.00 6.03
CA GLU A 346 -13.29 -19.92 5.67
C GLU A 346 -12.55 -18.59 5.60
N LEU A 347 -12.58 -17.95 4.44
CA LEU A 347 -12.05 -16.61 4.23
C LEU A 347 -13.15 -15.57 4.51
N ILE A 348 -12.81 -14.59 5.35
CA ILE A 348 -13.71 -13.54 5.83
C ILE A 348 -13.02 -12.19 5.56
N THR A 349 -13.53 -11.47 4.57
CA THR A 349 -13.07 -10.13 4.14
C THR A 349 -14.27 -9.22 3.94
N ASP A 350 -14.05 -7.90 3.93
CA ASP A 350 -15.12 -6.94 3.67
C ASP A 350 -15.35 -6.73 2.15
N GLU A 351 -14.31 -6.92 1.32
CA GLU A 351 -14.33 -6.64 -0.12
C GLU A 351 -14.70 -7.83 -0.99
N LEU A 352 -14.48 -9.06 -0.52
CA LEU A 352 -14.79 -10.29 -1.23
C LEU A 352 -15.90 -11.10 -0.53
N PRO A 353 -16.73 -11.83 -1.29
CA PRO A 353 -17.70 -12.76 -0.71
C PRO A 353 -17.01 -13.80 0.17
N LYS A 354 -17.68 -14.19 1.25
CA LYS A 354 -17.22 -15.30 2.10
C LYS A 354 -16.98 -16.54 1.25
N PHE A 355 -15.77 -17.09 1.36
CA PHE A 355 -15.33 -18.22 0.56
C PHE A 355 -14.85 -19.34 1.48
N GLY A 356 -15.49 -20.52 1.37
CA GLY A 356 -15.17 -21.69 2.17
C GLY A 356 -14.59 -22.82 1.32
N PHE A 357 -13.54 -23.47 1.81
CA PHE A 357 -12.89 -24.59 1.13
C PHE A 357 -12.39 -25.63 2.14
N SER A 358 -12.02 -26.82 1.65
CA SER A 358 -11.41 -27.85 2.48
C SER A 358 -9.91 -27.95 2.25
N VAL A 359 -9.16 -28.04 3.34
CA VAL A 359 -7.71 -28.29 3.36
C VAL A 359 -7.42 -29.54 4.19
N GLY A 360 -6.33 -30.24 3.89
CA GLY A 360 -5.90 -31.42 4.65
C GLY A 360 -4.72 -32.11 3.98
N CYS A 361 -3.97 -32.88 4.76
CA CYS A 361 -2.86 -33.67 4.26
C CYS A 361 -3.32 -35.07 3.83
N LYS A 362 -2.81 -35.56 2.69
CA LYS A 362 -3.16 -36.89 2.18
C LYS A 362 -2.23 -38.00 2.70
N ASP A 363 -0.96 -37.68 2.97
CA ASP A 363 0.09 -38.70 3.04
C ASP A 363 1.11 -38.51 4.18
N GLN A 364 0.91 -37.54 5.08
CA GLN A 364 1.85 -37.24 6.16
C GLN A 364 1.14 -37.01 7.48
N GLU A 365 1.56 -37.77 8.49
CA GLU A 365 1.12 -37.61 9.88
C GLU A 365 2.30 -37.13 10.71
N PHE A 366 2.12 -35.97 11.33
CA PHE A 366 3.08 -35.37 12.27
C PHE A 366 2.35 -35.14 13.57
N ASP A 367 2.94 -35.63 14.66
CA ASP A 367 2.44 -35.41 16.00
C ASP A 367 3.19 -34.24 16.63
N PHE A 368 2.45 -33.19 17.00
CA PHE A 368 2.97 -32.03 17.73
C PHE A 368 2.44 -31.99 19.17
N SER A 369 2.03 -33.14 19.72
CA SER A 369 1.38 -33.22 21.04
C SER A 369 2.26 -32.70 22.18
N ASP A 370 3.55 -33.01 22.16
CA ASP A 370 4.51 -32.56 23.18
C ASP A 370 4.78 -31.05 23.07
N GLU A 371 4.99 -30.52 21.88
CA GLU A 371 5.16 -29.08 21.64
C GLU A 371 3.90 -28.30 22.03
N LEU A 372 2.72 -28.82 21.68
CA LEU A 372 1.45 -28.23 22.09
C LEU A 372 1.26 -28.27 23.60
N LYS A 373 1.68 -29.35 24.27
CA LYS A 373 1.64 -29.43 25.74
C LYS A 373 2.52 -28.34 26.34
N ALA A 374 3.77 -28.22 25.89
CA ALA A 374 4.70 -27.20 26.36
C ALA A 374 4.17 -25.78 26.11
N LEU A 375 3.65 -25.48 24.91
CA LEU A 375 3.07 -24.18 24.56
C LEU A 375 1.82 -23.86 25.41
N ASN A 376 0.98 -24.85 25.69
CA ASN A 376 -0.17 -24.66 26.58
C ASN A 376 0.27 -24.38 28.03
N SER A 377 1.27 -25.09 28.55
CA SER A 377 1.84 -24.81 29.88
C SER A 377 2.49 -23.42 29.91
N ALA A 378 3.23 -23.03 28.87
CA ALA A 378 3.78 -21.67 28.74
C ALA A 378 2.69 -20.59 28.78
N VAL A 379 1.59 -20.74 28.01
CA VAL A 379 0.47 -19.76 28.03
C VAL A 379 -0.16 -19.65 29.42
N ARG A 380 -0.24 -20.76 30.16
CA ARG A 380 -0.73 -20.76 31.55
C ARG A 380 0.25 -20.07 32.49
N ILE A 381 1.55 -20.31 32.35
CA ILE A 381 2.59 -19.61 33.12
C ILE A 381 2.47 -18.11 32.93
N LEU A 382 2.36 -17.61 31.68
CA LEU A 382 2.15 -16.18 31.45
C LEU A 382 0.92 -15.63 32.17
N SER A 383 -0.18 -16.39 32.18
CA SER A 383 -1.41 -16.00 32.88
C SER A 383 -1.25 -16.02 34.41
N GLU A 384 -0.52 -16.98 34.96
CA GLU A 384 -0.26 -17.07 36.40
C GLU A 384 0.67 -15.95 36.88
N PHE A 385 1.56 -15.46 36.02
CA PHE A 385 2.48 -14.37 36.35
C PHE A 385 1.94 -12.98 36.00
N ASP A 386 0.70 -12.88 35.51
CA ASP A 386 0.07 -11.62 35.08
C ASP A 386 0.92 -10.85 34.04
N VAL A 387 1.66 -11.56 33.18
CA VAL A 387 2.49 -10.94 32.14
C VAL A 387 1.60 -10.46 31.00
N THR A 388 1.58 -9.14 30.80
CA THR A 388 0.84 -8.48 29.72
C THR A 388 1.69 -8.18 28.49
N GLU A 389 3.02 -8.23 28.64
CA GLU A 389 3.97 -7.95 27.57
C GLU A 389 4.05 -9.13 26.57
N PRO A 390 4.33 -8.85 25.28
CA PRO A 390 4.48 -9.90 24.29
C PRO A 390 5.71 -10.77 24.56
N VAL A 391 5.49 -12.08 24.66
CA VAL A 391 6.55 -13.08 24.77
C VAL A 391 6.68 -13.81 23.44
N ASP A 392 7.76 -13.56 22.72
CA ASP A 392 8.03 -14.22 21.45
C ASP A 392 8.81 -15.51 21.68
N ILE A 393 8.48 -16.57 20.94
CA ILE A 393 9.12 -17.89 21.06
C ILE A 393 9.39 -18.50 19.68
N SER A 394 10.45 -19.31 19.57
CA SER A 394 10.75 -20.11 18.38
C SER A 394 10.50 -21.60 18.60
N PHE A 395 10.42 -22.37 17.52
CA PHE A 395 10.24 -23.83 17.58
C PHE A 395 11.36 -24.53 18.39
N ASP A 396 12.62 -24.14 18.15
CA ASP A 396 13.79 -24.70 18.85
C ASP A 396 13.74 -24.48 20.37
N GLU A 397 13.22 -23.34 20.81
CA GLU A 397 13.09 -23.03 22.24
C GLU A 397 11.99 -23.86 22.89
N VAL A 398 10.86 -24.06 22.20
CA VAL A 398 9.81 -24.98 22.68
C VAL A 398 10.41 -26.37 22.86
N PHE A 399 11.09 -26.90 21.85
CA PHE A 399 11.68 -28.23 21.89
C PHE A 399 12.75 -28.36 22.99
N LYS A 400 13.62 -27.36 23.11
CA LYS A 400 14.73 -27.36 24.09
C LYS A 400 14.26 -27.25 25.53
N TYR A 401 13.23 -26.44 25.79
CA TYR A 401 12.79 -26.11 27.15
C TYR A 401 11.45 -26.74 27.55
N GLN A 402 10.87 -27.61 26.73
CA GLN A 402 9.57 -28.25 26.99
C GLN A 402 9.44 -28.83 28.39
N THR A 403 10.48 -29.51 28.88
CA THR A 403 10.48 -30.17 30.18
C THR A 403 10.43 -29.15 31.30
N GLN A 404 11.27 -28.11 31.25
CA GLN A 404 11.32 -27.05 32.26
C GLN A 404 10.01 -26.26 32.29
N ILE A 405 9.45 -25.95 31.12
CA ILE A 405 8.18 -25.24 30.99
C ILE A 405 7.04 -26.05 31.61
N CYS A 406 6.93 -27.34 31.27
CA CYS A 406 5.90 -28.21 31.85
C CYS A 406 6.10 -28.37 33.36
N GLN A 407 7.33 -28.59 33.82
CA GLN A 407 7.65 -28.74 35.25
C GLN A 407 7.28 -27.51 36.07
N LEU A 408 7.55 -26.30 35.56
CA LEU A 408 7.19 -25.07 36.25
C LEU A 408 5.66 -24.91 36.39
N GLU A 409 4.90 -25.23 35.33
CA GLU A 409 3.43 -25.18 35.40
C GLU A 409 2.86 -26.25 36.33
N ASP A 410 3.36 -27.49 36.24
CA ASP A 410 2.95 -28.60 37.09
C ASP A 410 3.19 -28.25 38.56
N MET A 411 4.34 -27.67 38.88
CA MET A 411 4.71 -27.24 40.22
C MET A 411 3.79 -26.15 40.78
N LEU A 412 3.44 -25.13 39.97
CA LEU A 412 2.53 -24.06 40.40
C LEU A 412 1.12 -24.55 40.74
N ARG A 413 0.70 -25.68 40.18
CA ARG A 413 -0.68 -26.18 40.27
C ARG A 413 -0.83 -27.46 41.07
N SER A 414 0.28 -28.14 41.37
CA SER A 414 0.26 -29.40 42.11
C SER A 414 -0.09 -29.15 43.57
N PRO A 415 -0.96 -29.97 44.19
CA PRO A 415 -1.18 -29.91 45.62
C PRO A 415 0.10 -30.34 46.38
N PRO A 416 0.30 -29.85 47.62
CA PRO A 416 1.48 -30.16 48.42
C PRO A 416 1.76 -31.67 48.54
N SER A 417 0.71 -32.50 48.60
CA SER A 417 0.82 -33.96 48.74
C SER A 417 1.56 -34.67 47.61
N LEU A 418 1.74 -34.04 46.45
CA LEU A 418 2.50 -34.62 45.33
C LEU A 418 4.01 -34.35 45.43
N PHE A 419 4.43 -33.45 46.31
CA PHE A 419 5.83 -33.13 46.50
C PHE A 419 6.49 -34.15 47.44
N ARG A 420 7.48 -34.86 46.90
CA ARG A 420 8.34 -35.75 47.67
C ARG A 420 9.77 -35.24 47.57
N ILE A 421 10.27 -34.73 48.69
CA ILE A 421 11.60 -34.14 48.76
C ILE A 421 12.45 -35.02 49.67
N GLU A 422 13.61 -35.44 49.17
CA GLU A 422 14.60 -36.18 49.95
C GLU A 422 15.91 -35.39 49.96
N PHE A 423 16.49 -35.18 51.14
CA PHE A 423 17.69 -34.36 51.30
C PHE A 423 18.61 -34.90 52.38
N GLY A 424 19.90 -34.57 52.26
CA GLY A 424 20.87 -34.67 53.35
C GLY A 424 21.15 -33.27 53.89
N VAL A 425 21.66 -33.20 55.12
CA VAL A 425 22.08 -31.93 55.72
C VAL A 425 23.58 -31.99 56.02
N GLU A 426 24.30 -30.94 55.63
CA GLU A 426 25.69 -30.73 56.01
C GLU A 426 25.76 -29.69 57.13
N GLY A 427 26.01 -30.12 58.38
CA GLY A 427 26.06 -29.25 59.55
C GLY A 427 25.34 -29.82 60.78
N GLY A 428 25.50 -29.18 61.95
CA GLY A 428 24.96 -29.65 63.23
C GLY A 428 23.64 -29.00 63.67
N ASP A 429 23.17 -27.99 62.96
CA ASP A 429 22.11 -27.08 63.44
C ASP A 429 20.69 -27.47 62.97
N TYR A 430 20.54 -28.59 62.26
CA TYR A 430 19.24 -29.05 61.78
C TYR A 430 18.51 -29.90 62.82
N ASP A 431 17.32 -29.44 63.20
CA ASP A 431 16.45 -30.13 64.15
C ASP A 431 15.34 -30.91 63.43
N SER A 432 15.45 -32.24 63.42
CA SER A 432 14.45 -33.12 62.79
C SER A 432 13.15 -33.27 63.60
N GLN A 433 13.08 -32.73 64.83
CA GLN A 433 11.87 -32.74 65.65
C GLN A 433 10.92 -31.58 65.29
N LYS A 434 11.44 -30.50 64.67
CA LYS A 434 10.64 -29.37 64.20
C LYS A 434 9.99 -29.67 62.85
N GLN A 435 8.97 -28.88 62.49
CA GLN A 435 8.53 -28.85 61.09
C GLN A 435 9.65 -28.28 60.22
N THR A 436 9.79 -28.83 59.02
CA THR A 436 10.83 -28.41 58.08
C THR A 436 10.22 -27.62 56.95
N VAL A 437 10.91 -26.54 56.57
CA VAL A 437 10.60 -25.73 55.38
C VAL A 437 11.73 -25.95 54.38
N CYS A 438 11.39 -26.45 53.19
CA CYS A 438 12.31 -26.57 52.08
C CYS A 438 12.08 -25.42 51.10
N ILE A 439 13.10 -24.58 50.87
CA ILE A 439 13.03 -23.43 49.97
C ILE A 439 13.68 -23.78 48.62
N PHE A 440 12.98 -23.52 47.53
CA PHE A 440 13.44 -23.81 46.16
C PHE A 440 13.37 -22.56 45.28
N LEU A 441 14.36 -22.38 44.41
CA LEU A 441 14.25 -21.52 43.23
C LEU A 441 14.12 -22.41 41.99
N ILE A 442 13.01 -22.28 41.27
CA ILE A 442 12.76 -23.04 40.04
C ILE A 442 12.55 -22.05 38.91
N THR A 443 13.24 -22.25 37.78
CA THR A 443 13.18 -21.37 36.62
C THR A 443 12.89 -22.15 35.34
N ALA A 444 12.16 -21.53 34.42
CA ALA A 444 11.90 -22.03 33.08
C ALA A 444 12.05 -20.89 32.05
N PRO A 445 12.93 -21.05 31.05
CA PRO A 445 12.93 -20.17 29.88
C PRO A 445 11.66 -20.38 29.06
N VAL A 446 10.95 -19.30 28.76
CA VAL A 446 9.78 -19.28 27.87
C VAL A 446 10.01 -18.17 26.85
N GLY A 447 10.47 -18.55 25.66
CA GLY A 447 10.73 -17.61 24.57
C GLY A 447 11.76 -16.54 24.96
N SER A 448 11.38 -15.27 24.80
CA SER A 448 12.21 -14.10 25.11
C SER A 448 12.35 -13.83 26.61
N HIS A 449 11.74 -14.64 27.48
CA HIS A 449 11.69 -14.42 28.91
C HIS A 449 12.14 -15.64 29.71
N ILE A 450 12.55 -15.41 30.95
CA ILE A 450 12.80 -16.42 31.96
C ILE A 450 11.80 -16.20 33.10
N PHE A 451 11.04 -17.24 33.41
CA PHE A 451 10.09 -17.27 34.51
C PHE A 451 10.71 -18.02 35.67
N GLY A 452 10.60 -17.48 36.88
CA GLY A 452 11.14 -18.07 38.09
C GLY A 452 10.16 -17.98 39.26
N VAL A 453 10.23 -18.95 40.17
CA VAL A 453 9.43 -18.95 41.39
C VAL A 453 10.31 -19.36 42.55
N ILE A 454 10.23 -18.60 43.65
CA ILE A 454 10.72 -19.04 44.95
C ILE A 454 9.55 -19.68 45.71
N LEU A 455 9.73 -20.93 46.12
CA LEU A 455 8.73 -21.74 46.81
C LEU A 455 9.21 -22.17 48.18
N SER A 456 8.30 -22.19 49.13
CA SER A 456 8.47 -22.84 50.44
C SER A 456 7.56 -24.06 50.54
N VAL A 457 8.13 -25.25 50.68
CA VAL A 457 7.39 -26.48 50.94
C VAL A 457 7.53 -26.86 52.40
N ILE A 458 6.41 -26.92 53.12
CA ILE A 458 6.39 -27.09 54.58
C ILE A 458 5.87 -28.47 54.93
N GLY A 459 6.54 -29.19 55.81
CA GLY A 459 6.19 -30.57 56.11
C GLY A 459 6.75 -31.12 57.41
N SER A 460 6.36 -32.35 57.71
CA SER A 460 7.04 -33.18 58.71
C SER A 460 8.08 -34.05 58.01
N VAL A 461 9.11 -34.46 58.74
CA VAL A 461 10.23 -35.20 58.17
C VAL A 461 10.33 -36.60 58.75
N ASP A 462 10.50 -37.57 57.87
CA ASP A 462 10.87 -38.94 58.22
C ASP A 462 12.37 -39.14 58.00
N ASN A 463 13.02 -39.84 58.93
CA ASN A 463 14.41 -40.24 58.79
C ASN A 463 14.49 -41.48 57.89
N ILE A 464 15.35 -41.43 56.87
CA ILE A 464 15.59 -42.50 55.91
C ILE A 464 17.04 -43.00 56.08
N ASP A 465 17.30 -44.25 55.70
CA ASP A 465 18.63 -44.87 55.82
C ASP A 465 19.73 -44.00 55.19
N GLY A 466 20.87 -43.93 55.89
CA GLY A 466 22.06 -43.22 55.44
C GLY A 466 22.11 -41.72 55.77
N GLY A 467 21.37 -41.26 56.79
CA GLY A 467 21.41 -39.85 57.24
C GLY A 467 20.66 -38.89 56.31
N LYS A 468 19.68 -39.42 55.58
CA LYS A 468 18.81 -38.64 54.69
C LYS A 468 17.44 -38.45 55.34
N PHE A 469 16.77 -37.39 54.92
CA PHE A 469 15.48 -36.97 55.42
C PHE A 469 14.48 -36.94 54.27
N ARG A 470 13.26 -37.40 54.50
CA ARG A 470 12.14 -37.28 53.56
C ARG A 470 11.12 -36.30 54.11
N LEU A 471 10.85 -35.22 53.38
CA LEU A 471 9.75 -34.31 53.71
C LEU A 471 8.43 -34.93 53.24
N ILE A 472 7.49 -35.06 54.16
CA ILE A 472 6.07 -35.24 53.87
C ILE A 472 5.44 -33.84 53.84
N ALA A 473 5.27 -33.31 52.64
CA ALA A 473 4.72 -31.98 52.41
C ALA A 473 3.26 -31.89 52.91
N LYS A 474 2.99 -30.86 53.70
CA LYS A 474 1.67 -30.50 54.23
C LYS A 474 1.15 -29.22 53.61
N ASP A 475 2.04 -28.29 53.32
CA ASP A 475 1.72 -27.00 52.72
C ASP A 475 2.76 -26.58 51.68
N MET A 476 2.37 -25.71 50.76
CA MET A 476 3.22 -25.14 49.72
C MET A 476 2.85 -23.68 49.51
N ILE A 477 3.84 -22.79 49.61
CA ILE A 477 3.67 -21.36 49.47
C ILE A 477 4.55 -20.86 48.33
N VAL A 478 3.94 -20.16 47.37
CA VAL A 478 4.66 -19.35 46.39
C VAL A 478 5.05 -18.05 47.07
N GLU A 479 6.33 -17.91 47.43
CA GLU A 479 6.85 -16.75 48.14
C GLU A 479 7.04 -15.57 47.21
N GLN A 480 7.60 -15.83 46.03
CA GLN A 480 7.91 -14.80 45.05
C GLN A 480 7.85 -15.33 43.62
N LYS A 481 7.28 -14.52 42.73
CA LYS A 481 7.30 -14.72 41.28
C LYS A 481 8.34 -13.79 40.66
N ILE A 482 9.14 -14.31 39.75
CA ILE A 482 10.25 -13.63 39.10
C ILE A 482 10.03 -13.72 37.58
N VAL A 483 10.10 -12.58 36.91
CA VAL A 483 10.09 -12.51 35.45
C VAL A 483 11.24 -11.61 35.03
N SER A 484 12.04 -12.08 34.07
CA SER A 484 13.04 -11.27 33.40
C SER A 484 13.01 -11.55 31.92
N GLU A 485 13.30 -10.54 31.12
CA GLU A 485 13.72 -10.75 29.74
C GLU A 485 15.00 -11.60 29.73
N LYS A 486 15.21 -12.38 28.67
CA LYS A 486 16.36 -13.28 28.52
C LYS A 486 17.70 -12.54 28.52
N ASP A 487 17.70 -11.29 28.06
CA ASP A 487 18.85 -10.38 28.11
C ASP A 487 18.82 -9.47 29.35
N GLY A 488 17.76 -9.54 30.15
CA GLY A 488 17.63 -8.86 31.42
C GLY A 488 18.54 -9.51 32.47
N PHE A 489 19.23 -8.67 33.24
CA PHE A 489 20.11 -9.13 34.30
C PHE A 489 19.36 -9.11 35.64
N ILE A 490 19.09 -10.29 36.19
CA ILE A 490 18.80 -10.42 37.63
C ILE A 490 20.14 -10.74 38.29
N SER A 491 20.57 -9.89 39.21
CA SER A 491 21.82 -10.14 39.93
C SER A 491 21.66 -11.32 40.88
N ASN A 492 22.71 -12.15 41.02
CA ASN A 492 22.70 -13.21 42.03
C ASN A 492 22.53 -12.64 43.44
N GLU A 493 23.03 -11.42 43.69
CA GLU A 493 22.86 -10.71 44.96
C GLU A 493 21.37 -10.46 45.27
N ASP A 494 20.57 -10.06 44.29
CA ASP A 494 19.12 -9.87 44.48
C ASP A 494 18.41 -11.20 44.77
N LEU A 495 18.80 -12.28 44.11
CA LEU A 495 18.25 -13.63 44.36
C LEU A 495 18.62 -14.14 45.75
N VAL A 496 19.89 -13.99 46.15
CA VAL A 496 20.37 -14.36 47.48
C VAL A 496 19.63 -13.55 48.55
N ASN A 497 19.50 -12.23 48.38
CA ASN A 497 18.77 -11.36 49.31
C ASN A 497 17.30 -11.77 49.45
N ALA A 498 16.63 -12.12 48.34
CA ALA A 498 15.26 -12.60 48.37
C ALA A 498 15.12 -13.92 49.14
N ILE A 499 16.03 -14.87 48.90
CA ILE A 499 16.04 -16.18 49.57
C ILE A 499 16.37 -16.03 51.06
N GLU A 500 17.35 -15.22 51.43
CA GLU A 500 17.70 -14.94 52.83
C GLU A 500 16.58 -14.26 53.60
N GLY A 501 15.84 -13.36 52.94
CA GLY A 501 14.61 -12.78 53.51
C GLY A 501 13.55 -13.85 53.83
N ILE A 502 13.44 -14.88 53.00
CA ILE A 502 12.51 -16.01 53.22
C ILE A 502 13.05 -16.97 54.28
N GLU A 503 14.35 -17.24 54.32
CA GLU A 503 14.97 -18.05 55.39
C GLU A 503 14.69 -17.44 56.77
N HIS A 504 14.96 -16.14 56.92
CA HIS A 504 14.71 -15.41 58.17
C HIS A 504 13.24 -15.36 58.59
N LYS A 505 12.30 -15.44 57.64
CA LYS A 505 10.86 -15.54 57.92
C LYS A 505 10.52 -16.84 58.67
N TYR A 506 11.28 -17.91 58.47
CA TYR A 506 10.98 -19.25 59.02
C TYR A 506 11.95 -19.71 60.13
N ASP A 507 13.15 -19.14 60.24
CA ASP A 507 14.23 -19.55 61.16
C ASP A 507 13.81 -19.73 62.64
N THR A 508 12.82 -18.96 63.11
CA THR A 508 12.39 -19.01 64.52
C THR A 508 11.53 -20.22 64.85
N GLU A 509 10.70 -20.67 63.91
CA GLU A 509 9.66 -21.68 64.15
C GLU A 509 9.92 -23.02 63.44
N TYR A 510 10.74 -23.02 62.40
CA TYR A 510 10.97 -24.16 61.53
C TYR A 510 12.46 -24.51 61.42
N SER A 511 12.74 -25.75 61.00
CA SER A 511 14.06 -26.12 60.46
C SER A 511 14.09 -25.78 58.98
N VAL A 512 14.97 -24.87 58.56
CA VAL A 512 15.02 -24.38 57.18
C VAL A 512 16.07 -25.13 56.37
N VAL A 513 15.71 -25.54 55.15
CA VAL A 513 16.61 -26.21 54.19
C VAL A 513 16.47 -25.52 52.84
N THR A 514 17.54 -24.91 52.37
CA THR A 514 17.54 -24.15 51.11
C THR A 514 18.20 -24.92 49.99
N PHE A 515 17.48 -25.11 48.88
CA PHE A 515 17.96 -25.77 47.66
C PHE A 515 18.39 -24.74 46.62
N PHE A 516 19.27 -23.84 47.03
CA PHE A 516 19.84 -22.79 46.18
C PHE A 516 21.30 -22.58 46.57
N ASP A 517 22.21 -22.64 45.59
CA ASP A 517 23.62 -22.37 45.82
C ASP A 517 23.87 -20.86 45.81
N LYS A 518 24.02 -20.27 46.99
CA LYS A 518 24.28 -18.83 47.17
C LYS A 518 25.63 -18.37 46.60
N LYS A 519 26.53 -19.29 46.21
CA LYS A 519 27.87 -18.97 45.72
C LYS A 519 27.97 -18.89 44.18
N CYS A 520 26.91 -19.26 43.47
CA CYS A 520 26.91 -19.34 42.00
C CYS A 520 26.58 -18.04 41.29
#